data_AF-A0AA86RJ82-F1
#
_entry.id   AF-A0AA86RJ82-F1
#
_cell.length_a   1.000
_cell.length_b   1.000
_cell.length_c   1.000
_cell.angle_alpha   90.00
_cell.angle_beta   90.00
_cell.angle_gamma   90.00
#
_symmetry.space_group_name_H-M   'P 1'
#
loop_
_entity.id
_entity.type
_entity.pdbx_description
1 polymer ?
#
loop_
_entity_poly.entity_id
_entity_poly.type
_entity_poly.pdbx_seq_one_letter_code
_entity_poly.pdbx_strand_id
1 'polypeptide(L)'
;MTYNAKLLANKLSENFIVLQEIHVSLHAIHILQLNNEAAKNDRWTQEEDVLLDCAYKQFGATNYLALSLIVYSKSPAQVYQRLRYLRERAQSKVLSK
;
A
#
# COMPACT_ATOMS: atom_id res chain seq x y z
N MET A 1 29.86 26.58 -19.98
CA MET A 1 30.02 25.83 -18.72
C MET A 1 28.73 25.09 -18.40
N THR A 2 28.52 23.90 -18.97
CA THR A 2 27.24 23.13 -18.90
C THR A 2 27.39 21.81 -18.15
N TYR A 3 28.25 21.76 -17.12
CA TYR A 3 28.61 20.50 -16.46
C TYR A 3 27.73 20.10 -15.26
N ASN A 4 26.68 20.86 -14.91
CA ASN A 4 25.96 20.58 -13.65
C ASN A 4 24.63 19.85 -13.79
N ALA A 5 23.84 20.10 -14.83
CA ALA A 5 22.47 19.55 -14.90
C ALA A 5 22.43 18.03 -15.15
N LYS A 6 23.26 17.50 -16.07
CA LYS A 6 23.29 16.05 -16.39
C LYS A 6 23.86 15.21 -15.26
N LEU A 7 24.89 15.71 -14.56
CA LEU A 7 25.50 15.02 -13.43
C LEU A 7 24.55 14.98 -12.21
N LEU A 8 23.82 16.07 -11.95
CA LEU A 8 22.76 16.12 -10.94
C LEU A 8 21.60 15.17 -11.28
N ALA A 9 21.16 15.15 -12.54
CA ALA A 9 20.09 14.24 -12.98
C ALA A 9 20.47 12.77 -12.83
N ASN A 10 21.70 12.39 -13.20
CA ASN A 10 22.20 11.02 -13.03
C ASN A 10 22.34 10.64 -11.55
N LYS A 11 22.89 11.53 -10.71
CA LYS A 11 22.96 11.28 -9.25
C LYS A 11 21.58 11.16 -8.60
N LEU A 12 20.62 11.97 -9.04
CA LEU A 12 19.23 11.87 -8.58
C LEU A 12 18.56 10.57 -9.05
N SER A 13 18.83 10.12 -10.28
CA SER A 13 18.29 8.85 -10.78
C SER A 13 18.93 7.64 -10.09
N GLU A 14 20.24 7.67 -9.86
CA GLU A 14 20.94 6.62 -9.12
C GLU A 14 20.45 6.54 -7.67
N ASN A 15 20.27 7.69 -6.99
CA ASN A 15 19.66 7.72 -5.65
C ASN A 15 18.22 7.18 -5.67
N PHE A 16 17.44 7.48 -6.71
CA PHE A 16 16.09 6.95 -6.87
C PHE A 16 16.08 5.42 -7.09
N ILE A 17 17.00 4.89 -7.90
CA ILE A 17 17.16 3.44 -8.15
C ILE A 17 17.61 2.72 -6.88
N VAL A 18 18.61 3.26 -6.17
CA VAL A 18 19.09 2.69 -4.89
C VAL A 18 17.99 2.73 -3.82
N LEU A 19 17.16 3.77 -3.78
CA LEU A 19 15.99 3.83 -2.89
C LEU A 19 14.92 2.79 -3.27
N GLN A 20 14.72 2.52 -4.57
CA GLN A 20 13.81 1.46 -5.01
C GLN A 20 14.35 0.04 -4.70
N GLU A 21 15.65 -0.20 -4.80
CA GLU A 21 16.27 -1.50 -4.48
C GLU A 21 16.33 -1.77 -2.96
N ILE A 22 16.60 -0.74 -2.16
CA ILE A 22 16.48 -0.80 -0.69
C ILE A 22 15.01 -1.06 -0.29
N HIS A 23 14.04 -0.50 -1.01
CA HIS A 23 12.62 -0.72 -0.79
C HIS A 23 12.18 -2.18 -1.06
N VAL A 24 12.83 -2.90 -1.99
CA VAL A 24 12.56 -4.33 -2.25
C VAL A 24 13.15 -5.23 -1.16
N SER A 25 14.34 -4.91 -0.65
CA SER A 25 14.96 -5.66 0.47
C SER A 25 14.24 -5.38 1.80
N LEU A 26 13.76 -4.15 2.01
CA LEU A 26 12.85 -3.80 3.10
C LEU A 26 11.49 -4.48 2.95
N HIS A 27 10.98 -4.69 1.74
CA HIS A 27 9.68 -5.31 1.50
C HIS A 27 9.55 -6.67 2.18
N ALA A 28 10.54 -7.56 2.04
CA ALA A 28 10.47 -8.89 2.63
C ALA A 28 10.47 -8.85 4.18
N ILE A 29 11.31 -8.01 4.77
CA ILE A 29 11.38 -7.81 6.22
C ILE A 29 10.10 -7.14 6.74
N HIS A 30 9.58 -6.15 6.02
CA HIS A 30 8.37 -5.43 6.35
C HIS A 30 7.12 -6.31 6.24
N ILE A 31 7.04 -7.20 5.24
CA ILE A 31 5.97 -8.19 5.13
C ILE A 31 5.97 -9.13 6.33
N LEU A 32 7.14 -9.60 6.78
CA LEU A 32 7.24 -10.45 7.98
C LEU A 32 6.81 -9.71 9.25
N GLN A 33 7.18 -8.44 9.40
CA GLN A 33 6.77 -7.60 10.52
C GLN A 33 5.26 -7.30 10.48
N LEU A 34 4.71 -6.95 9.32
CA LEU A 34 3.28 -6.72 9.12
C LEU A 34 2.46 -7.97 9.44
N ASN A 35 2.90 -9.16 9.04
CA ASN A 35 2.19 -10.39 9.35
C ASN A 35 2.14 -10.68 10.87
N ASN A 36 3.20 -10.31 11.61
CA ASN A 36 3.26 -10.47 13.06
C ASN A 36 2.35 -9.46 13.80
N GLU A 37 2.34 -8.20 13.35
CA GLU A 37 1.46 -7.17 13.92
C GLU A 37 -0.01 -7.35 13.49
N ALA A 38 -0.26 -7.80 12.26
CA ALA A 38 -1.57 -8.17 11.76
C ALA A 38 -2.22 -9.28 12.59
N ALA A 39 -1.44 -10.28 13.00
CA ALA A 39 -1.93 -11.35 13.88
C ALA A 39 -2.39 -10.82 15.26
N LYS A 40 -1.87 -9.67 15.68
CA LYS A 40 -2.27 -9.00 16.93
C LYS A 40 -3.45 -8.05 16.74
N ASN A 41 -3.68 -7.53 15.54
CA ASN A 41 -4.59 -6.40 15.31
C ASN A 41 -5.62 -6.65 14.20
N ASP A 42 -6.66 -7.40 14.54
CA ASP A 42 -7.72 -7.81 13.61
C ASP A 42 -8.85 -6.77 13.47
N ARG A 43 -8.78 -5.67 14.22
CA ARG A 43 -9.78 -4.59 14.16
C ARG A 43 -9.41 -3.59 13.07
N TRP A 44 -10.41 -3.23 12.27
CA TRP A 44 -10.35 -2.17 11.26
C TRP A 44 -10.90 -0.87 11.83
N THR A 45 -10.12 0.21 11.77
CA THR A 45 -10.58 1.56 12.10
C THR A 45 -11.15 2.27 10.88
N GLN A 46 -11.87 3.37 11.12
CA GLN A 46 -12.44 4.18 10.04
C GLN A 46 -11.35 4.87 9.21
N GLU A 47 -10.24 5.27 9.84
CA GLU A 47 -9.08 5.86 9.18
C GLU A 47 -8.41 4.85 8.25
N GLU A 48 -8.26 3.60 8.70
CA GLU A 48 -7.73 2.51 7.86
C GLU A 48 -8.62 2.23 6.65
N ASP A 49 -9.95 2.26 6.82
CA ASP A 49 -10.88 2.11 5.69
C ASP A 49 -10.80 3.27 4.70
N VAL A 50 -10.62 4.51 5.18
CA VAL A 50 -10.44 5.69 4.32
C VAL A 50 -9.14 5.59 3.54
N LEU A 51 -8.04 5.25 4.20
CA LEU A 51 -6.75 5.02 3.55
C LEU A 51 -6.83 3.90 2.51
N LEU A 52 -7.53 2.81 2.84
CA LEU A 52 -7.74 1.70 1.93
C LEU A 52 -8.55 2.10 0.69
N ASP A 53 -9.61 2.90 0.84
CA ASP A 53 -10.40 3.37 -0.31
C ASP A 53 -9.63 4.37 -1.17
N CYS A 54 -8.84 5.27 -0.57
CA CYS A 54 -7.93 6.16 -1.29
C CYS A 54 -6.87 5.38 -2.08
N ALA A 55 -6.21 4.42 -1.44
CA ALA A 55 -5.21 3.57 -2.06
C ALA A 55 -5.83 2.72 -3.19
N TYR A 56 -7.03 2.18 -2.98
CA TYR A 56 -7.75 1.43 -4.01
C TYR A 56 -8.09 2.30 -5.23
N LYS A 57 -8.50 3.55 -5.03
CA LYS A 57 -8.74 4.49 -6.14
C LYS A 57 -7.47 4.83 -6.91
N GLN A 58 -6.32 4.87 -6.24
CA GLN A 58 -5.04 5.23 -6.84
C GLN A 58 -4.36 4.07 -7.58
N PHE A 59 -4.39 2.86 -6.99
CA PHE A 59 -3.64 1.70 -7.49
C PHE A 59 -4.53 0.59 -8.08
N GLY A 60 -5.84 0.67 -7.88
CA GLY A 60 -6.80 -0.35 -8.32
C GLY A 60 -6.82 -1.61 -7.44
N ALA A 61 -7.54 -2.62 -7.92
CA ALA A 61 -7.80 -3.87 -7.19
C ALA A 61 -6.73 -4.95 -7.37
N THR A 62 -5.69 -4.71 -8.16
CA THR A 62 -4.76 -5.75 -8.61
C THR A 62 -3.54 -5.92 -7.71
N ASN A 63 -3.16 -4.89 -6.93
CA ASN A 63 -1.94 -4.92 -6.13
C ASN A 63 -2.21 -4.77 -4.62
N TYR A 64 -2.77 -5.82 -4.02
CA TYR A 64 -3.04 -5.89 -2.58
C TYR A 64 -1.80 -5.73 -1.72
N LEU A 65 -0.62 -6.08 -2.24
CA LEU A 65 0.64 -5.86 -1.56
C LEU A 65 0.91 -4.36 -1.41
N ALA A 66 0.80 -3.59 -2.50
CA ALA A 66 0.92 -2.14 -2.44
C ALA A 66 -0.12 -1.50 -1.50
N LEU A 67 -1.36 -1.99 -1.52
CA LEU A 67 -2.41 -1.52 -0.61
C LEU A 67 -2.09 -1.81 0.87
N SER A 68 -1.53 -3.00 1.16
CA SER A 68 -1.13 -3.39 2.52
C SER A 68 0.01 -2.54 3.09
N LEU A 69 0.89 -2.04 2.23
CA LEU A 69 1.97 -1.14 2.64
C LEU A 69 1.46 0.24 2.98
N ILE A 70 0.38 0.69 2.31
CA ILE A 70 -0.23 1.98 2.61
C ILE A 70 -1.01 1.92 3.93
N VAL A 71 -1.70 0.80 4.16
CA VAL A 71 -2.39 0.52 5.42
C VAL A 71 -1.42 -0.26 6.33
N TYR A 72 -0.35 0.43 6.77
CA TYR A 72 0.87 0.00 7.51
C TYR A 72 0.72 -0.97 8.72
N SER A 73 -0.39 -1.67 8.87
CA SER A 73 -0.67 -2.62 9.96
C SER A 73 -1.55 -3.79 9.53
N LYS A 74 -1.83 -3.96 8.23
CA LYS A 74 -2.71 -5.01 7.74
C LYS A 74 -2.01 -5.85 6.68
N SER A 75 -2.15 -7.17 6.78
CA SER A 75 -1.60 -8.08 5.77
C SER A 75 -2.38 -7.96 4.45
N PRO A 76 -1.77 -8.33 3.30
CA PRO A 76 -2.48 -8.36 2.01
C PRO A 76 -3.78 -9.17 2.05
N ALA A 77 -3.81 -10.26 2.83
CA ALA A 77 -4.99 -11.09 3.01
C ALA A 77 -6.12 -10.36 3.75
N GLN A 78 -5.80 -9.66 4.85
CA GLN A 78 -6.77 -8.83 5.58
C GLN A 78 -7.30 -7.70 4.70
N VAL A 79 -6.42 -7.05 3.94
CA VAL A 79 -6.78 -5.99 3.00
C VAL A 79 -7.76 -6.50 1.95
N TYR A 80 -7.50 -7.66 1.35
CA TYR A 80 -8.42 -8.31 0.41
C TYR A 80 -9.79 -8.58 1.03
N GLN A 81 -9.82 -9.21 2.21
CA GLN A 81 -11.07 -9.53 2.90
C GLN A 81 -11.88 -8.27 3.23
N ARG A 82 -11.21 -7.22 3.72
CA ARG A 82 -11.85 -5.96 4.06
C ARG A 82 -12.41 -5.25 2.83
N LEU A 83 -11.64 -5.18 1.75
CA LEU A 83 -12.09 -4.60 0.48
C LEU A 83 -13.34 -5.30 -0.03
N ARG A 84 -13.38 -6.64 0.01
CA ARG A 84 -14.55 -7.41 -0.39
C ARG A 84 -15.78 -7.01 0.43
N TYR A 85 -15.65 -6.98 1.75
CA TYR A 85 -16.73 -6.57 2.66
C TYR A 85 -17.23 -5.15 2.39
N LEU A 86 -16.32 -4.18 2.21
CA LEU A 86 -16.69 -2.78 1.94
C LEU A 86 -17.46 -2.63 0.62
N ARG A 87 -17.09 -3.40 -0.41
CA ARG A 87 -17.77 -3.37 -1.72
C ARG A 87 -19.13 -4.05 -1.67
N GLU A 88 -19.26 -5.20 -1.01
CA GLU A 88 -20.55 -5.88 -0.78
C GLU A 88 -21.51 -4.97 0.02
N ARG A 89 -21.00 -4.27 1.05
CA ARG A 89 -21.77 -3.29 1.83
C ARG A 89 -22.18 -2.06 1.01
N ALA A 90 -21.33 -1.60 0.10
CA ALA A 90 -21.67 -0.50 -0.79
C ALA A 90 -22.76 -0.89 -1.80
N GLN A 91 -22.68 -2.10 -2.38
CA GLN A 91 -23.66 -2.62 -3.33
C GLN A 91 -25.03 -2.86 -2.68
N SER A 92 -25.07 -3.44 -1.48
CA SER A 92 -26.32 -3.66 -0.74
C SER A 92 -27.04 -2.36 -0.38
N LYS A 93 -26.31 -1.29 -0.04
CA LYS A 93 -26.88 0.06 0.16
C LYS A 93 -27.46 0.70 -1.11
N VAL A 94 -26.94 0.32 -2.28
CA VAL A 94 -27.44 0.82 -3.57
C VAL A 94 -28.71 0.07 -3.98
N LEU A 95 -28.79 -1.24 -3.70
CA LEU A 95 -29.95 -2.08 -4.01
C LEU A 95 -31.15 -1.88 -3.06
N SER A 96 -30.94 -1.28 -1.89
CA SER A 96 -31.99 -1.00 -0.90
C SER A 96 -32.65 0.39 -1.06
N LYS A 97 -32.45 1.07 -2.19
CA LYS A 97 -33.04 2.37 -2.54
C LYS A 97 -33.93 2.23 -3.76
#